data_AF-A0A960AZ56-F1
#
_entry.id   AF-A0A960AZ56-F1
#
_cell.length_a   1.000
_cell.length_b   1.000
_cell.length_c   1.000
_cell.angle_alpha   90.00
_cell.angle_beta   90.00
_cell.angle_gamma   90.00
#
_symmetry.space_group_name_H-M   'P 1'
#
loop_
_entity.id
_entity.type
_entity.pdbx_description
1 polymer ?
#
loop_
_entity_poly.entity_id
_entity_poly.type
_entity_poly.pdbx_seq_one_letter_code
_entity_poly.pdbx_strand_id
1 'polypeptide(L)' 'MSSSPSAGPVVAIDGTSGSGKSSTSRGVAARLGLRYLDTGAM' A
#
# COMPACT_ATOMS: atom_id res chain seq x y z
N MET A 1 -10.72 -29.31 -5.87
CA MET A 1 -10.80 -27.86 -6.12
C MET A 1 -9.95 -27.18 -5.06
N SER A 2 -8.77 -26.68 -5.41
CA SER A 2 -7.89 -25.97 -4.46
C SER A 2 -8.42 -24.55 -4.28
N SER A 3 -8.84 -24.18 -3.08
CA SER A 3 -9.19 -22.78 -2.78
C SER A 3 -7.91 -21.94 -2.84
N SER A 4 -7.90 -20.92 -3.69
CA SER A 4 -6.83 -19.93 -3.68
C SER A 4 -6.77 -19.29 -2.29
N PRO A 5 -5.57 -19.07 -1.72
CA PRO A 5 -5.46 -18.33 -0.47
C PRO A 5 -6.16 -16.98 -0.65
N SER A 6 -7.06 -16.65 0.27
CA SER A 6 -7.67 -15.33 0.30
C SER A 6 -6.55 -14.31 0.52
N ALA A 7 -6.24 -13.53 -0.52
CA ALA A 7 -5.25 -12.49 -0.40
C ALA A 7 -5.73 -11.48 0.66
N GLY A 8 -4.83 -11.12 1.57
CA GLY A 8 -5.11 -10.06 2.55
C GLY A 8 -5.52 -8.74 1.89
N PRO A 9 -6.11 -7.82 2.66
CA PRO A 9 -6.68 -6.59 2.11
C PRO A 9 -5.64 -5.75 1.36
N VAL A 10 -6.06 -5.15 0.25
CA VAL A 10 -5.27 -4.17 -0.51
C VAL A 10 -5.76 -2.77 -0.12
N VAL A 11 -4.84 -1.90 0.28
CA VAL A 11 -5.14 -0.53 0.71
C VAL A 11 -4.56 0.45 -0.30
N ALA A 12 -5.43 1.26 -0.91
CA ALA A 12 -5.04 2.39 -1.74
C ALA A 12 -5.03 3.67 -0.90
N ILE A 13 -4.00 4.51 -1.09
CA ILE A 13 -3.89 5.83 -0.45
C ILE A 13 -3.92 6.90 -1.54
N ASP A 14 -4.96 7.74 -1.53
CA ASP A 14 -5.17 8.81 -2.51
C ASP A 14 -5.28 10.19 -1.84
N GLY A 15 -5.10 11.25 -2.62
CA GLY A 15 -5.06 12.64 -2.16
C GLY A 15 -4.18 13.53 -3.04
N THR A 16 -4.18 14.85 -2.79
CA THR A 16 -3.47 15.85 -3.60
C THR A 16 -1.94 15.66 -3.61
N SER A 17 -1.26 16.25 -4.59
CA SER A 17 0.22 16.26 -4.61
C SER A 17 0.78 16.97 -3.37
N GLY A 18 1.91 16.50 -2.85
CA GLY A 18 2.55 17.06 -1.66
C GLY A 18 1.91 16.68 -0.31
N SER A 19 0.78 15.95 -0.28
CA SER A 19 0.10 15.58 0.98
C SER A 19 0.78 14.47 1.79
N GLY A 20 1.92 13.94 1.33
CA GLY A 20 2.69 12.94 2.06
C GLY A 20 2.21 11.49 1.91
N LYS A 21 1.41 11.17 0.89
CA LYS A 21 0.92 9.79 0.61
C LYS A 21 2.03 8.76 0.58
N SER A 22 3.06 8.96 -0.26
CA SER A 22 4.20 8.04 -0.43
C SER A 22 5.10 7.92 0.80
N SER A 23 5.07 8.91 1.71
CA SER A 23 5.79 8.86 2.98
C SER A 23 4.99 8.07 4.01
N THR A 24 3.68 8.32 4.08
CA THR A 24 2.75 7.67 5.01
C THR A 24 2.58 6.19 4.67
N SER A 25 2.31 5.86 3.40
CA SER A 25 2.16 4.48 2.92
C SER A 25 3.39 3.62 3.24
N ARG A 26 4.58 4.17 3.00
CA ARG A 26 5.87 3.51 3.27
C ARG A 26 6.10 3.29 4.76
N GLY A 27 5.78 4.28 5.60
CA GLY A 27 5.85 4.16 7.06
C GLY A 27 4.86 3.15 7.64
N VAL A 28 3.64 3.11 7.13
CA VAL A 28 2.63 2.11 7.51
C VAL A 28 3.06 0.72 7.09
N ALA A 29 3.53 0.55 5.85
CA ALA A 29 4.01 -0.73 5.36
C ALA A 29 5.19 -1.27 6.19
N ALA A 30 6.16 -0.42 6.51
CA ALA A 30 7.29 -0.80 7.37
C ALA A 30 6.85 -1.20 8.78
N ARG A 31 5.90 -0.47 9.38
CA ARG A 31 5.40 -0.76 10.74
C ARG A 31 4.55 -2.03 10.82
N LEU A 32 3.80 -2.34 9.78
CA LEU A 32 2.86 -3.47 9.75
C LEU A 32 3.41 -4.70 8.99
N GLY A 33 4.63 -4.63 8.46
CA GLY A 33 5.21 -5.70 7.65
C GLY A 33 4.44 -5.95 6.34
N LEU A 34 3.79 -4.91 5.79
CA LEU A 34 3.02 -5.01 4.56
C LEU A 34 3.90 -4.80 3.33
N ARG A 35 3.45 -5.33 2.20
CA ARG A 35 4.03 -5.00 0.89
C ARG A 35 3.64 -3.59 0.50
N TYR A 36 4.59 -2.83 -0.05
CA TYR A 36 4.41 -1.47 -0.53
C TYR A 36 4.57 -1.40 -2.05
N LEU A 37 3.68 -0.66 -2.71
CA LEU A 37 3.75 -0.33 -4.13
C LEU A 37 3.47 1.16 -4.30
N ASP A 38 4.37 1.88 -4.95
CA ASP A 38 4.21 3.30 -5.29
C ASP A 38 3.92 3.41 -6.80
N THR A 39 2.72 3.87 -7.17
CA THR A 39 2.33 4.08 -8.57
C THR A 39 2.50 5.54 -9.02
N GLY A 40 2.80 6.46 -8.09
CA GLY A 40 2.76 7.90 -8.32
C GLY A 40 4.09 8.54 -8.68
N ALA A 41 5.18 7.78 -8.79
CA ALA A 41 6.53 8.27 -9.05
C ALA A 41 7.03 8.00 -10.50
N MET A 42 6.12 7.79 -11.46
CA MET A 42 6.43 7.78 -12.90
C MET A 42 6.48 9.19 -13.47
#